data_AF-A0A2A5RNP8-F1
#
_entry.id   AF-A0A2A5RNP8-F1
#
_cell.length_a   1.000
_cell.length_b   1.000
_cell.length_c   1.000
_cell.angle_alpha   90.00
_cell.angle_beta   90.00
_cell.angle_gamma   90.00
#
_symmetry.space_group_name_H-M   'P 1'
#
loop_
_entity.id
_entity.type
_entity.pdbx_description
1 polymer ?
#
loop_
_entity_poly.entity_id
_entity_poly.type
_entity_poly.pdbx_seq_one_letter_code
_entity_poly.pdbx_strand_id
1 'polypeptide(L)'
;MPKQNRKKRVKKTKLSKRLAQLVLALLIIFSIYKISSDQLKGQQRSTTVTAPTQQEIEAQFIKKMVPLAQAAYHKSGVLPSIVIAQASLESNFGQSKLASQYHNLFGIKAYGNVPSVNLETQEYVSGQWLTISGKFRTYASDVESVDAHTTLMTKGTSWNSKQYASVIAAKDYKSAANALYASGYATDPTYAQKIIQMIENFQLTKYDP
;
A
#
# COMPACT_ATOMS: atom_id res chain seq x y z
N MET A 1 26.85 -76.65 64.73
CA MET A 1 25.83 -77.15 63.76
C MET A 1 25.05 -75.97 63.19
N PRO A 2 24.95 -75.77 61.86
CA PRO A 2 24.35 -74.56 61.28
C PRO A 2 22.84 -74.71 60.97
N LYS A 3 22.07 -73.64 61.13
CA LYS A 3 20.66 -73.52 60.68
C LYS A 3 20.62 -73.03 59.23
N GLN A 4 20.03 -73.82 58.33
CA GLN A 4 19.78 -73.44 56.93
C GLN A 4 18.56 -72.50 56.83
N ASN A 5 18.74 -71.34 56.18
CA ASN A 5 17.66 -70.42 55.82
C ASN A 5 17.15 -70.73 54.40
N ARG A 6 15.93 -71.26 54.26
CA ARG A 6 15.24 -71.41 52.97
C ARG A 6 14.51 -70.12 52.60
N LYS A 7 15.00 -69.36 51.61
CA LYS A 7 14.27 -68.25 50.99
C LYS A 7 13.18 -68.79 50.04
N LYS A 8 11.90 -68.53 50.33
CA LYS A 8 10.77 -68.80 49.41
C LYS A 8 10.80 -67.79 48.25
N ARG A 9 10.93 -68.29 47.02
CA ARG A 9 10.91 -67.48 45.78
C ARG A 9 9.46 -67.35 45.28
N VAL A 10 8.87 -66.16 45.40
CA VAL A 10 7.53 -65.86 44.88
C VAL A 10 7.58 -65.79 43.35
N LYS A 11 6.81 -66.64 42.67
CA LYS A 11 6.66 -66.62 41.20
C LYS A 11 5.76 -65.44 40.80
N LYS A 12 6.34 -64.35 40.30
CA LYS A 12 5.59 -63.24 39.68
C LYS A 12 4.88 -63.77 38.42
N THR A 13 3.55 -63.68 38.38
CA THR A 13 2.70 -64.25 37.34
C THR A 13 2.75 -63.43 36.04
N LYS A 14 2.70 -64.09 34.88
CA LYS A 14 2.70 -63.45 33.54
C LYS A 14 1.46 -62.58 33.27
N LEU A 15 0.42 -62.72 34.09
CA LEU A 15 -0.87 -62.02 33.95
C LEU A 15 -0.76 -60.51 34.20
N SER A 16 0.07 -60.08 35.17
CA SER A 16 0.28 -58.65 35.46
C SER A 16 1.04 -57.92 34.35
N LYS A 17 1.89 -58.62 33.58
CA LYS A 17 2.60 -58.05 32.42
C LYS A 17 1.65 -57.80 31.23
N ARG A 18 0.70 -58.71 30.98
CA ARG A 18 -0.31 -58.54 29.92
C ARG A 18 -1.31 -57.42 30.27
N LEU A 19 -1.70 -57.33 31.54
CA LEU A 19 -2.56 -56.24 32.02
C LEU A 19 -1.86 -54.87 31.90
N ALA A 20 -0.57 -54.80 32.26
CA ALA A 20 0.23 -53.58 32.09
C ALA A 20 0.41 -53.17 30.61
N GLN A 21 0.56 -54.12 29.70
CA GLN A 21 0.66 -53.85 28.25
C GLN A 21 -0.67 -53.35 27.66
N LEU A 22 -1.81 -53.89 28.11
CA LEU A 22 -3.13 -53.43 27.66
C LEU A 22 -3.46 -52.02 28.17
N VAL A 23 -3.08 -51.68 29.42
CA VAL A 23 -3.25 -50.33 29.96
C VAL A 23 -2.38 -49.31 29.21
N LEU A 24 -1.14 -49.66 28.86
CA LEU A 24 -0.26 -48.77 28.09
C LEU A 24 -0.79 -48.54 26.66
N ALA A 25 -1.33 -49.57 26.01
CA ALA A 25 -1.94 -49.45 24.69
C ALA A 25 -3.19 -48.55 24.70
N LEU A 26 -4.04 -48.66 25.73
CA LEU A 26 -5.22 -47.80 25.90
C LEU A 26 -4.85 -46.34 26.18
N LEU A 27 -3.78 -46.09 26.94
CA LEU A 27 -3.27 -44.73 27.18
C LEU A 27 -2.71 -44.10 25.90
N ILE A 28 -2.04 -44.87 25.05
CA ILE A 28 -1.55 -44.39 23.74
C ILE A 28 -2.71 -44.06 22.80
N ILE A 29 -3.74 -44.91 22.73
CA ILE A 29 -4.95 -44.65 21.92
C ILE A 29 -5.70 -43.40 22.41
N PHE A 30 -5.82 -43.20 23.73
CA PHE A 30 -6.43 -42.01 24.31
C PHE A 30 -5.60 -40.73 24.04
N SER A 31 -4.27 -40.86 24.01
CA SER A 31 -3.34 -39.77 23.66
C SER A 31 -3.43 -39.40 22.18
N ILE A 32 -3.57 -40.40 21.29
CA ILE A 32 -3.80 -40.18 19.84
C ILE A 32 -5.16 -39.54 19.58
N TYR A 33 -6.21 -39.93 20.32
CA TYR A 33 -7.53 -39.30 20.23
C TYR A 33 -7.50 -37.83 20.70
N LYS A 34 -6.76 -37.51 21.78
CA LYS A 34 -6.54 -36.12 22.22
C LYS A 34 -5.78 -35.30 21.18
N ILE A 35 -4.69 -35.82 20.62
CA ILE A 35 -3.90 -35.16 19.56
C ILE A 35 -4.73 -34.91 18.30
N SER A 36 -5.59 -35.86 17.90
CA SER A 36 -6.50 -35.68 16.76
C SER A 36 -7.64 -34.69 17.07
N SER A 37 -8.14 -34.67 18.32
CA SER A 37 -9.16 -33.69 18.73
C SER A 37 -8.62 -32.27 18.90
N ASP A 38 -7.35 -32.10 19.29
CA ASP A 38 -6.68 -30.80 19.38
C ASP A 38 -6.36 -30.26 17.97
N GLN A 39 -6.04 -31.13 17.01
CA GLN A 39 -5.88 -30.76 15.59
C GLN A 39 -7.19 -30.32 14.93
N LEU A 40 -8.35 -30.81 15.39
CA LEU A 40 -9.67 -30.39 14.88
C LEU A 40 -10.19 -29.08 15.52
N LYS A 41 -9.65 -28.65 16.66
CA LYS A 41 -9.96 -27.34 17.28
C LYS A 41 -9.10 -26.19 16.75
N GLY A 42 -7.96 -26.50 16.13
CA GLY A 42 -7.02 -25.51 15.58
C GLY A 42 -7.41 -24.90 14.22
N GLN A 43 -8.54 -25.30 13.62
CA GLN A 43 -9.00 -24.80 12.33
C GLN A 43 -10.32 -24.04 12.43
N GLN A 44 -10.51 -23.26 13.50
CA GLN A 44 -11.21 -22.00 13.31
C GLN A 44 -10.19 -21.01 12.75
N ARG A 45 -10.12 -20.93 11.42
CA ARG A 45 -9.64 -19.71 10.76
C ARG A 45 -10.56 -18.61 11.25
N SER A 46 -10.16 -17.92 12.31
CA SER A 46 -10.63 -16.58 12.58
C SER A 46 -10.31 -15.78 11.33
N THR A 47 -11.28 -15.60 10.44
CA THR A 47 -11.27 -14.49 9.48
C THR A 47 -11.46 -13.23 10.31
N THR A 48 -10.45 -12.86 11.08
CA THR A 48 -10.28 -11.48 11.48
C THR A 48 -10.02 -10.77 10.15
N VAL A 49 -11.02 -10.04 9.64
CA VAL A 49 -10.80 -9.10 8.53
C VAL A 49 -9.88 -8.03 9.11
N THR A 50 -8.59 -8.29 9.13
CA THR A 50 -7.58 -7.30 9.51
C THR A 50 -7.61 -6.21 8.46
N ALA A 51 -7.66 -4.95 8.89
CA ALA A 51 -7.54 -3.82 7.98
C ALA A 51 -6.27 -3.98 7.12
N PRO A 52 -6.30 -3.58 5.84
CA PRO A 52 -5.14 -3.69 4.98
C PRO A 52 -3.96 -2.92 5.58
N THR A 53 -2.77 -3.52 5.49
CA THR A 53 -1.52 -2.86 5.86
C THR A 53 -1.25 -1.68 4.93
N GLN A 54 -0.44 -0.71 5.39
CA GLN A 54 -0.07 0.44 4.57
C GLN A 54 0.59 -0.01 3.24
N GLN A 55 1.44 -1.03 3.28
CA GLN A 55 2.09 -1.57 2.08
C GLN A 55 1.07 -2.16 1.09
N GLU A 56 0.01 -2.80 1.57
CA GLU A 56 -1.07 -3.31 0.71
C GLU A 56 -1.88 -2.16 0.09
N ILE A 57 -2.16 -1.09 0.86
CA ILE A 57 -2.84 0.10 0.34
C ILE A 57 -2.02 0.76 -0.77
N GLU A 58 -0.73 0.97 -0.54
CA GLU A 58 0.19 1.56 -1.52
C GLU A 58 0.27 0.72 -2.80
N ALA A 59 0.44 -0.59 -2.66
CA ALA A 59 0.50 -1.51 -3.79
C ALA A 59 -0.82 -1.55 -4.59
N GLN A 60 -1.97 -1.54 -3.91
CA GLN A 60 -3.28 -1.50 -4.56
C GLN A 60 -3.50 -0.17 -5.30
N PHE A 61 -3.12 0.94 -4.68
CA PHE A 61 -3.21 2.26 -5.30
C PHE A 61 -2.35 2.33 -6.57
N ILE A 62 -1.08 1.93 -6.50
CA ILE A 62 -0.20 1.90 -7.66
C ILE A 62 -0.79 1.00 -8.76
N LYS A 63 -1.27 -0.19 -8.41
CA LYS A 63 -1.91 -1.11 -9.37
C LYS A 63 -3.12 -0.47 -10.06
N LYS A 64 -3.93 0.29 -9.34
CA LYS A 64 -5.07 1.06 -9.89
C LYS A 64 -4.59 2.16 -10.85
N MET A 65 -3.49 2.84 -10.53
CA MET A 65 -2.97 3.96 -11.31
C MET A 65 -2.25 3.56 -12.59
N VAL A 66 -1.61 2.39 -12.65
CA VAL A 66 -0.85 1.91 -13.82
C VAL A 66 -1.63 2.04 -15.15
N PRO A 67 -2.82 1.44 -15.33
CA PRO A 67 -3.53 1.54 -16.60
C PRO A 67 -3.96 2.98 -16.93
N LEU A 68 -4.28 3.79 -15.91
CA LEU A 68 -4.65 5.20 -16.11
C LEU A 68 -3.45 6.02 -16.61
N ALA A 69 -2.29 5.83 -15.97
CA ALA A 69 -1.06 6.54 -16.30
C ALA A 69 -0.54 6.16 -17.70
N GLN A 70 -0.59 4.88 -18.06
CA GLN A 70 -0.20 4.41 -19.40
C GLN A 70 -1.15 4.93 -20.49
N ALA A 71 -2.46 4.89 -20.25
CA ALA A 71 -3.43 5.48 -21.17
C ALA A 71 -3.21 7.00 -21.35
N ALA A 72 -2.90 7.71 -20.26
CA ALA A 72 -2.62 9.13 -20.30
C ALA A 72 -1.30 9.46 -21.02
N TYR A 73 -0.26 8.61 -20.90
CA TYR A 73 0.99 8.76 -21.64
C TYR A 73 0.75 8.82 -23.15
N HIS A 74 -0.06 7.91 -23.69
CA HIS A 74 -0.34 7.88 -25.13
C HIS A 74 -1.01 9.17 -25.65
N LYS A 75 -1.72 9.90 -24.79
CA LYS A 75 -2.37 11.17 -25.14
C LYS A 75 -1.46 12.38 -24.92
N SER A 76 -0.56 12.33 -23.95
CA SER A 76 0.09 13.51 -23.38
C SER A 76 1.61 13.51 -23.42
N GLY A 77 2.23 12.34 -23.57
CA GLY A 77 3.68 12.15 -23.45
C GLY A 77 4.23 12.23 -22.02
N VAL A 78 3.39 12.47 -21.00
CA VAL A 78 3.85 12.51 -19.60
C VAL A 78 4.15 11.09 -19.12
N LEU A 79 5.38 10.85 -18.67
CA LEU A 79 5.84 9.52 -18.23
C LEU A 79 4.88 8.90 -17.19
N PRO A 80 4.45 7.64 -17.36
CA PRO A 80 3.62 6.94 -16.39
C PRO A 80 4.18 6.96 -14.96
N SER A 81 5.49 6.80 -14.81
CA SER A 81 6.18 6.87 -13.51
C SER A 81 5.97 8.22 -12.81
N ILE A 82 5.98 9.32 -13.56
CA ILE A 82 5.71 10.68 -13.05
C ILE A 82 4.25 10.79 -12.60
N VAL A 83 3.30 10.36 -13.43
CA VAL A 83 1.87 10.42 -13.10
C VAL A 83 1.57 9.62 -11.83
N ILE A 84 2.08 8.38 -11.74
CA ILE A 84 1.87 7.52 -10.57
C ILE A 84 2.54 8.12 -9.34
N ALA A 85 3.78 8.61 -9.46
CA ALA A 85 4.50 9.18 -8.32
C ALA A 85 3.84 10.45 -7.76
N GLN A 86 3.42 11.37 -8.64
CA GLN A 86 2.69 12.57 -8.21
C GLN A 86 1.35 12.16 -7.58
N ALA A 87 0.56 11.30 -8.22
CA ALA A 87 -0.70 10.85 -7.64
C ALA A 87 -0.48 10.21 -6.26
N SER A 88 0.50 9.33 -6.09
CA SER A 88 0.81 8.69 -4.81
C SER A 88 1.19 9.69 -3.73
N LEU A 89 2.08 10.65 -4.05
CA LEU A 89 2.55 11.67 -3.12
C LEU A 89 1.43 12.63 -2.70
N GLU A 90 0.73 13.20 -3.67
CA GLU A 90 -0.27 14.27 -3.46
C GLU A 90 -1.55 13.74 -2.80
N SER A 91 -1.89 12.46 -3.02
CA SER A 91 -3.11 11.85 -2.48
C SER A 91 -2.90 11.00 -1.24
N ASN A 92 -1.67 10.85 -0.76
CA ASN A 92 -1.30 9.84 0.23
C ASN A 92 -1.80 8.44 -0.19
N PHE A 93 -1.44 8.01 -1.39
CA PHE A 93 -1.91 6.75 -2.01
C PHE A 93 -3.45 6.62 -2.02
N GLY A 94 -4.13 7.71 -2.35
CA GLY A 94 -5.59 7.78 -2.45
C GLY A 94 -6.31 7.96 -1.11
N GLN A 95 -5.59 7.97 0.02
CA GLN A 95 -6.19 8.01 1.35
C GLN A 95 -6.59 9.43 1.79
N SER A 96 -6.08 10.48 1.15
CA SER A 96 -6.49 11.85 1.49
C SER A 96 -7.99 12.03 1.29
N LYS A 97 -8.64 12.87 2.11
CA LYS A 97 -10.07 13.15 1.96
C LYS A 97 -10.41 13.68 0.57
N LEU A 98 -9.53 14.53 0.03
CA LEU A 98 -9.67 15.12 -1.31
C LEU A 98 -9.66 14.03 -2.41
N ALA A 99 -8.76 13.05 -2.30
CA ALA A 99 -8.67 11.96 -3.25
C ALA A 99 -9.80 10.93 -3.08
N SER A 100 -10.01 10.45 -1.87
CA SER A 100 -10.96 9.35 -1.58
C SER A 100 -12.43 9.72 -1.78
N GLN A 101 -12.82 10.97 -1.50
CA GLN A 101 -14.22 11.40 -1.61
C GLN A 101 -14.52 12.20 -2.88
N TYR A 102 -13.52 12.88 -3.45
CA TYR A 102 -13.72 13.81 -4.55
C TYR A 102 -12.87 13.50 -5.78
N HIS A 103 -12.18 12.35 -5.78
CA HIS A 103 -11.35 11.84 -6.87
C HIS A 103 -10.22 12.78 -7.30
N ASN A 104 -9.87 13.82 -6.53
CA ASN A 104 -8.81 14.76 -6.91
C ASN A 104 -7.47 14.28 -6.35
N LEU A 105 -6.76 13.51 -7.18
CA LEU A 105 -5.51 12.84 -6.84
C LEU A 105 -4.29 13.78 -6.79
N PHE A 106 -4.38 14.97 -7.41
CA PHE A 106 -3.25 15.86 -7.65
C PHE A 106 -3.37 17.22 -6.96
N GLY A 107 -4.35 17.39 -6.05
CA GLY A 107 -4.54 18.65 -5.33
C GLY A 107 -4.92 19.84 -6.21
N ILE A 108 -5.55 19.61 -7.38
CA ILE A 108 -5.83 20.69 -8.34
C ILE A 108 -6.86 21.67 -7.75
N LYS A 109 -6.46 22.93 -7.60
CA LYS A 109 -7.34 24.02 -7.13
C LYS A 109 -8.42 24.36 -8.16
N ALA A 110 -9.59 24.77 -7.69
CA ALA A 110 -10.70 25.19 -8.54
C ALA A 110 -10.65 26.70 -8.81
N TYR A 111 -10.71 27.05 -10.10
CA TYR A 111 -10.84 28.43 -10.57
C TYR A 111 -12.10 28.55 -11.43
N GLY A 112 -12.84 29.64 -11.26
CA GLY A 112 -14.11 29.87 -11.96
C GLY A 112 -15.25 28.98 -11.47
N ASN A 113 -16.24 28.77 -12.34
CA ASN A 113 -17.43 27.99 -12.04
C ASN A 113 -17.24 26.51 -12.48
N VAL A 114 -16.55 25.75 -11.63
CA VAL A 114 -16.34 24.30 -11.81
C VAL A 114 -16.77 23.56 -10.54
N PRO A 115 -17.17 22.27 -10.61
CA PRO A 115 -17.40 21.45 -9.43
C PRO A 115 -16.21 21.53 -8.46
N SER A 116 -16.50 21.85 -7.21
CA SER A 116 -15.47 22.16 -6.23
C SER A 116 -15.91 21.90 -4.79
N VAL A 117 -14.92 21.66 -3.93
CA VAL A 117 -15.08 21.53 -2.48
C VAL A 117 -14.09 22.44 -1.76
N ASN A 118 -14.50 23.02 -0.64
CA ASN A 118 -13.59 23.73 0.27
C ASN A 118 -13.11 22.75 1.34
N LEU A 119 -11.81 22.61 1.50
CA LEU A 119 -11.16 21.79 2.52
C LEU A 119 -10.01 22.57 3.15
N GLU A 120 -9.73 22.29 4.42
CA GLU A 120 -8.49 22.77 5.04
C GLU A 120 -7.27 22.14 4.36
N THR A 121 -6.25 22.95 4.11
CA THR A 121 -4.97 22.54 3.53
C THR A 121 -3.85 23.26 4.25
N GLN A 122 -2.67 22.63 4.29
CA GLN A 122 -1.45 23.28 4.77
C GLN A 122 -0.76 23.97 3.60
N GLU A 123 -0.46 25.26 3.73
CA GLU A 123 0.35 26.00 2.77
C GLU A 123 1.61 26.54 3.44
N TYR A 124 2.73 26.48 2.72
CA TYR A 124 3.99 27.06 3.17
C TYR A 124 4.11 28.49 2.63
N VAL A 125 3.85 29.47 3.49
CA VAL A 125 3.84 30.90 3.12
C VAL A 125 4.83 31.62 4.01
N SER A 126 5.75 32.38 3.42
CA SER A 126 6.73 33.20 4.14
C SER A 126 7.55 32.44 5.20
N GLY A 127 7.88 31.17 4.92
CA GLY A 127 8.73 30.37 5.81
C GLY A 127 7.97 29.57 6.87
N GLN A 128 6.63 29.63 6.92
CA GLN A 128 5.81 28.96 7.93
C GLN A 128 4.67 28.14 7.30
N TRP A 129 4.32 27.04 7.94
CA TRP A 129 3.15 26.24 7.59
C TRP A 129 1.89 26.85 8.20
N LEU A 130 0.91 27.17 7.36
CA LEU A 130 -0.39 27.71 7.75
C LEU A 130 -1.49 26.76 7.31
N THR A 131 -2.46 26.48 8.18
CA THR A 131 -3.70 25.81 7.78
C THR A 131 -4.67 26.86 7.25
N ILE A 132 -5.07 26.75 5.99
CA ILE A 132 -6.02 27.65 5.34
C ILE A 132 -7.11 26.86 4.62
N SER A 133 -8.24 27.51 4.32
CA SER A 133 -9.29 26.91 3.48
C SER A 133 -8.90 27.02 2.00
N GLY A 134 -8.70 25.88 1.35
CA GLY A 134 -8.43 25.77 -0.08
C GLY A 134 -9.68 25.32 -0.85
N LYS A 135 -9.92 25.94 -2.02
CA LYS A 135 -10.97 25.53 -2.95
C LYS A 135 -10.39 24.58 -3.99
N PHE A 136 -10.78 23.31 -3.95
CA PHE A 136 -10.26 22.25 -4.83
C PHE A 136 -11.30 21.78 -5.83
N ARG A 137 -10.85 21.36 -7.02
CA ARG A 137 -11.73 20.70 -8.00
C ARG A 137 -12.21 19.36 -7.45
N THR A 138 -13.41 18.96 -7.85
CA THR A 138 -13.92 17.60 -7.65
C THR A 138 -14.11 16.93 -9.00
N TYR A 139 -13.90 15.62 -9.05
CA TYR A 139 -14.03 14.83 -10.28
C TYR A 139 -15.00 13.67 -10.05
N ALA A 140 -15.60 13.16 -11.13
CA ALA A 140 -16.47 11.99 -11.03
C ALA A 140 -15.68 10.67 -10.92
N SER A 141 -14.39 10.69 -11.31
CA SER A 141 -13.52 9.52 -11.27
C SER A 141 -12.04 9.88 -11.25
N ASP A 142 -11.19 8.92 -10.84
CA ASP A 142 -9.73 9.05 -10.93
C ASP A 142 -9.24 9.27 -12.38
N VAL A 143 -9.96 8.74 -13.37
CA VAL A 143 -9.66 8.95 -14.80
C VAL A 143 -9.72 10.44 -15.13
N GLU A 144 -10.79 11.12 -14.70
CA GLU A 144 -10.95 12.57 -14.93
C GLU A 144 -9.87 13.38 -14.21
N SER A 145 -9.44 12.95 -13.03
CA SER A 145 -8.33 13.60 -12.32
C SER A 145 -7.00 13.44 -13.07
N VAL A 146 -6.72 12.25 -13.61
CA VAL A 146 -5.52 12.00 -14.44
C VAL A 146 -5.57 12.76 -15.75
N ASP A 147 -6.72 12.81 -16.42
CA ASP A 147 -6.92 13.57 -17.65
C ASP A 147 -6.77 15.08 -17.38
N ALA A 148 -7.29 15.59 -16.25
CA ALA A 148 -7.11 17.00 -15.86
C ALA A 148 -5.64 17.35 -15.57
N HIS A 149 -4.93 16.47 -14.88
CA HIS A 149 -3.50 16.62 -14.60
C HIS A 149 -2.66 16.64 -15.88
N THR A 150 -2.84 15.65 -16.76
CA THR A 150 -2.08 15.59 -18.01
C THR A 150 -2.50 16.68 -19.00
N THR A 151 -3.72 17.19 -18.92
CA THR A 151 -4.15 18.41 -19.62
C THR A 151 -3.39 19.64 -19.13
N LEU A 152 -3.17 19.80 -17.81
CA LEU A 152 -2.34 20.88 -17.27
C LEU A 152 -0.92 20.79 -17.83
N MET A 153 -0.32 19.59 -17.86
CA MET A 153 1.02 19.40 -18.40
C MET A 153 1.11 19.78 -19.88
N THR A 154 0.13 19.36 -20.69
CA THR A 154 0.15 19.57 -22.15
C THR A 154 -0.27 20.97 -22.58
N LYS A 155 -1.17 21.61 -21.84
CA LYS A 155 -1.71 22.94 -22.20
C LYS A 155 -1.11 24.08 -21.39
N GLY A 156 -0.32 23.79 -20.35
CA GLY A 156 0.19 24.78 -19.42
C GLY A 156 -0.91 25.51 -18.65
N THR A 157 -0.59 26.69 -18.17
CA THR A 157 -1.53 27.58 -17.46
C THR A 157 -2.11 28.63 -18.40
N SER A 158 -3.14 29.34 -17.94
CA SER A 158 -3.78 30.40 -18.72
C SER A 158 -2.84 31.54 -19.14
N TRP A 159 -1.76 31.78 -18.40
CA TRP A 159 -0.75 32.80 -18.71
C TRP A 159 0.52 32.24 -19.35
N ASN A 160 0.74 30.92 -19.31
CA ASN A 160 1.89 30.28 -19.92
C ASN A 160 1.54 28.88 -20.43
N SER A 161 1.19 28.80 -21.71
CA SER A 161 0.81 27.54 -22.37
C SER A 161 1.96 26.53 -22.52
N LYS A 162 3.21 26.96 -22.34
CA LYS A 162 4.40 26.12 -22.42
C LYS A 162 5.03 25.82 -21.05
N GLN A 163 4.34 26.16 -19.96
CA GLN A 163 4.90 26.08 -18.60
C GLN A 163 5.54 24.73 -18.29
N TYR A 164 4.93 23.62 -18.73
CA TYR A 164 5.40 22.26 -18.47
C TYR A 164 6.00 21.56 -19.71
N ALA A 165 6.34 22.31 -20.77
CA ALA A 165 6.88 21.71 -22.00
C ALA A 165 8.15 20.87 -21.75
N SER A 166 9.02 21.32 -20.83
CA SER A 166 10.23 20.58 -20.45
C SER A 166 9.95 19.26 -19.71
N VAL A 167 8.81 19.18 -19.01
CA VAL A 167 8.37 17.94 -18.34
C VAL A 167 8.03 16.88 -19.38
N ILE A 168 7.31 17.27 -20.44
CA ILE A 168 6.92 16.38 -21.54
C ILE A 168 8.13 16.02 -22.41
N ALA A 169 9.08 16.94 -22.59
CA ALA A 169 10.26 16.70 -23.40
C ALA A 169 11.30 15.78 -22.73
N ALA A 170 11.24 15.64 -21.41
CA ALA A 170 12.17 14.82 -20.64
C ALA A 170 12.13 13.35 -21.08
N LYS A 171 13.32 12.73 -21.17
CA LYS A 171 13.49 11.34 -21.59
C LYS A 171 13.57 10.35 -20.44
N ASP A 172 13.72 10.86 -19.22
CA ASP A 172 13.77 10.08 -18.01
C ASP A 172 13.06 10.81 -16.87
N TYR A 173 12.71 10.05 -15.84
CA TYR A 173 11.97 10.54 -14.69
C TYR A 173 12.74 11.57 -13.86
N LYS A 174 14.08 11.54 -13.84
CA LYS A 174 14.88 12.51 -13.07
C LYS A 174 14.83 13.86 -13.75
N SER A 175 15.00 13.90 -15.06
CA SER A 175 14.81 15.13 -15.85
C SER A 175 13.38 15.64 -15.75
N ALA A 176 12.36 14.77 -15.82
CA ALA A 176 10.97 15.16 -15.69
C ALA A 176 10.64 15.73 -14.29
N ALA A 177 11.13 15.10 -13.22
CA ALA A 177 10.95 15.57 -11.85
C ALA A 177 11.62 16.92 -11.58
N ASN A 178 12.85 17.11 -12.09
CA ASN A 178 13.52 18.41 -12.00
C ASN A 178 12.80 19.48 -12.82
N ALA A 179 12.29 19.11 -14.01
CA ALA A 179 11.48 20.01 -14.83
C ALA A 179 10.18 20.41 -14.12
N LEU A 180 9.51 19.50 -13.40
CA LEU A 180 8.31 19.84 -12.61
C LEU A 180 8.59 20.97 -11.61
N TYR A 181 9.69 20.85 -10.85
CA TYR A 181 10.10 21.89 -9.91
C TYR A 181 10.47 23.19 -10.63
N ALA A 182 11.31 23.13 -11.66
CA ALA A 182 11.73 24.30 -12.43
C ALA A 182 10.55 25.03 -13.12
N SER A 183 9.51 24.29 -13.49
CA SER A 183 8.26 24.82 -14.06
C SER A 183 7.30 25.40 -13.00
N GLY A 184 7.66 25.36 -11.72
CA GLY A 184 6.85 25.90 -10.62
C GLY A 184 5.64 25.03 -10.27
N TYR A 185 5.70 23.71 -10.45
CA TYR A 185 4.61 22.81 -10.04
C TYR A 185 4.39 22.85 -8.51
N ALA A 186 5.48 22.90 -7.74
CA ALA A 186 5.46 22.97 -6.28
C ALA A 186 6.46 24.02 -5.78
N THR A 187 6.16 24.63 -4.63
CA THR A 187 7.04 25.59 -3.95
C THR A 187 8.07 24.91 -3.04
N ASP A 188 7.86 23.63 -2.72
CA ASP A 188 8.80 22.84 -1.92
C ASP A 188 10.10 22.58 -2.69
N PRO A 189 11.26 23.06 -2.22
CA PRO A 189 12.55 22.86 -2.90
C PRO A 189 12.97 21.38 -2.99
N THR A 190 12.38 20.51 -2.18
CA THR A 190 12.66 19.06 -2.18
C THR A 190 11.69 18.27 -3.06
N TYR A 191 10.75 18.93 -3.75
CA TYR A 191 9.69 18.25 -4.52
C TYR A 191 10.24 17.28 -5.57
N ALA A 192 11.20 17.73 -6.40
CA ALA A 192 11.80 16.88 -7.41
C ALA A 192 12.41 15.61 -6.79
N GLN A 193 13.11 15.75 -5.65
CA GLN A 193 13.71 14.64 -4.94
C GLN A 193 12.65 13.67 -4.37
N LYS A 194 11.54 14.18 -3.85
CA LYS A 194 10.41 13.35 -3.36
C LYS A 194 9.81 12.52 -4.48
N ILE A 195 9.61 13.11 -5.67
CA ILE A 195 9.12 12.38 -6.85
C ILE A 195 10.12 11.31 -7.29
N ILE A 196 11.40 11.64 -7.38
CA ILE A 196 12.46 10.68 -7.71
C ILE A 196 12.46 9.50 -6.73
N GLN A 197 12.39 9.77 -5.42
CA GLN A 197 12.34 8.74 -4.38
C GLN A 197 11.08 7.88 -4.48
N MET A 198 9.91 8.47 -4.76
CA MET A 198 8.67 7.72 -4.98
C MET A 198 8.83 6.76 -6.17
N ILE A 199 9.45 7.22 -7.26
CA ILE A 199 9.70 6.40 -8.45
C ILE A 199 10.68 5.25 -8.14
N GLU A 200 11.75 5.53 -7.41
CA GLU A 200 12.78 4.54 -7.07
C GLU A 200 12.26 3.50 -6.06
N ASN A 201 11.61 3.94 -4.99
CA ASN A 201 11.10 3.05 -3.93
C ASN A 201 10.06 2.05 -4.46
N PHE A 202 9.21 2.48 -5.38
CA PHE A 202 8.16 1.64 -5.96
C PHE A 202 8.52 1.09 -7.36
N GLN A 203 9.74 1.35 -7.83
CA GLN A 203 10.26 0.89 -9.12
C GLN A 203 9.32 1.23 -10.28
N LEU A 204 8.83 2.47 -10.31
CA LEU A 204 7.74 2.89 -11.21
C LEU A 204 8.18 3.02 -12.67
N THR A 205 9.48 3.12 -12.94
CA THR A 205 10.03 3.17 -14.31
C THR A 205 9.72 1.93 -15.13
N LYS A 206 9.40 0.79 -14.49
CA LYS A 206 8.95 -0.42 -15.21
C LYS A 206 7.61 -0.26 -15.94
N TYR A 207 6.88 0.83 -15.66
CA TYR A 207 5.63 1.17 -16.32
C TYR A 207 5.82 2.23 -17.41
N ASP A 208 7.01 2.83 -17.51
CA ASP A 208 7.38 3.73 -18.60
C ASP A 208 7.60 2.91 -19.90
N PRO A 209 7.40 3.54 -21.07
CA PRO A 209 7.53 2.89 -22.38
C PRO A 209 8.98 2.78 -22.88
#